data_AF-W7QLN0-F1
#
_entry.id   AF-W7QLN0-F1
#
_cell.length_a   1.000
_cell.length_b   1.000
_cell.length_c   1.000
_cell.angle_alpha   90.00
_cell.angle_beta   90.00
_cell.angle_gamma   90.00
#
_symmetry.space_group_name_H-M   'P 1'
#
loop_
_entity.id
_entity.type
_entity.pdbx_description
1 polymer ?
#
loop_
_entity_poly.entity_id
_entity_poly.type
_entity_poly.pdbx_seq_one_letter_code
_entity_poly.pdbx_strand_id
1 'polypeptide(L)' 'MNHISIVGIDLAKRVFQLHAVDHKGRQVFSKKVSRSGLRLTLAQVPPCRVA' A
#
# COMPACT_ATOMS: atom_id res chain seq x y z
N MET A 1 -10.58 -10.15 11.26
CA MET A 1 -9.46 -9.18 11.16
C MET A 1 -9.12 -9.00 9.68
N ASN A 2 -9.13 -7.78 9.16
CA ASN A 2 -8.84 -7.50 7.75
C ASN A 2 -7.33 -7.45 7.52
N HIS A 3 -6.71 -8.62 7.37
CA HIS A 3 -5.28 -8.70 7.05
C HIS A 3 -5.05 -8.23 5.62
N ILE A 4 -4.06 -7.36 5.45
CA ILE A 4 -3.63 -6.86 4.15
C ILE A 4 -3.01 -8.04 3.38
N SER A 5 -3.55 -8.34 2.20
CA SER A 5 -3.07 -9.42 1.33
C SER A 5 -2.17 -8.86 0.23
N ILE A 6 -2.60 -7.77 -0.40
CA ILE A 6 -1.93 -7.13 -1.52
C ILE A 6 -1.90 -5.62 -1.31
N VAL A 7 -0.75 -5.00 -1.62
CA VAL A 7 -0.60 -3.56 -1.77
C VAL A 7 -0.23 -3.24 -3.21
N GLY A 8 -1.11 -2.55 -3.91
CA GLY A 8 -0.81 -1.94 -5.20
C GLY A 8 -0.11 -0.60 -5.02
N ILE A 9 0.89 -0.32 -5.86
CA ILE A 9 1.63 0.95 -5.87
C ILE A 9 1.50 1.60 -7.24
N ASP A 10 0.74 2.69 -7.31
CA ASP A 10 0.70 3.54 -8.51
C ASP A 10 1.92 4.47 -8.53
N LEU A 11 2.69 4.40 -9.61
CA LEU A 11 3.93 5.13 -9.81
C LEU A 11 3.65 6.47 -10.49
N ALA A 12 3.77 7.59 -9.77
CA ALA A 12 3.85 8.92 -10.38
C ALA A 12 5.17 9.63 -10.07
N LYS A 13 5.45 10.76 -10.75
CA LYS A 13 6.78 11.41 -10.72
C LYS A 13 7.25 11.83 -9.32
N ARG A 14 6.35 12.22 -8.43
CA ARG A 14 6.70 12.77 -7.09
C ARG A 14 5.91 12.17 -5.94
N VAL A 15 4.79 11.50 -6.23
CA VAL A 15 3.85 10.96 -5.27
C VAL A 15 3.47 9.56 -5.72
N PHE A 16 3.27 8.65 -4.78
CA PHE A 16 2.79 7.30 -5.02
C PHE A 16 1.39 7.15 -4.41
N GLN A 17 0.50 6.45 -5.10
CA GLN A 17 -0.75 5.99 -4.48
C GLN A 17 -0.55 4.56 -4.00
N LEU A 18 -0.74 4.35 -2.70
CA LEU A 18 -0.85 3.01 -2.13
C LEU A 18 -2.31 2.61 -2.06
N HIS A 19 -2.63 1.41 -2.52
CA HIS A 19 -3.95 0.81 -2.38
C HIS A 19 -3.81 -0.60 -1.80
N ALA A 20 -4.24 -0.79 -0.57
CA ALA A 20 -4.15 -2.06 0.15
C ALA A 20 -5.51 -2.75 0.20
N VAL A 21 -5.54 -4.05 -0.07
CA VAL A 21 -6.75 -4.87 -0.03
C VAL A 21 -6.58 -6.09 0.87
N ASP A 22 -7.68 -6.65 1.36
CA ASP A 22 -7.71 -7.92 2.07
C ASP A 22 -7.80 -9.11 1.10
N HIS A 23 -7.84 -10.34 1.63
CA HIS A 23 -7.98 -11.56 0.83
C HIS A 23 -9.29 -11.65 0.03
N LYS A 24 -10.30 -10.84 0.36
CA LYS A 24 -11.57 -10.74 -0.38
C LYS A 24 -11.56 -9.58 -1.39
N GLY A 25 -10.42 -8.92 -1.58
CA GLY A 25 -10.29 -7.74 -2.45
C GLY A 25 -10.90 -6.47 -1.88
N ARG A 26 -11.31 -6.45 -0.60
CA ARG A 26 -11.89 -5.25 0.02
C ARG A 26 -10.77 -4.30 0.44
N GLN A 27 -10.93 -3.03 0.11
CA GLN A 27 -9.96 -2.00 0.49
C GLN A 27 -9.79 -1.96 2.02
N VAL A 28 -8.54 -2.07 2.47
CA VAL A 28 -8.12 -1.87 3.86
C VAL A 28 -7.69 -0.42 4.06
N PHE A 29 -6.85 0.11 3.17
CA PHE A 29 -6.50 1.53 3.14
C PHE A 29 -6.12 2.00 1.74
N SER A 30 -6.17 3.32 1.54
CA SER A 30 -5.69 3.99 0.34
C SER A 30 -5.00 5.29 0.74
N LYS A 31 -3.74 5.51 0.33
CA LYS A 31 -2.94 6.65 0.83
C LYS A 31 -1.96 7.18 -0.23
N LYS A 32 -1.93 8.51 -0.39
CA LYS A 32 -0.87 9.22 -1.12
C LYS A 32 0.36 9.35 -0.24
N VAL A 33 1.52 8.98 -0.78
CA VAL A 33 2.81 9.13 -0.08
C VAL A 33 3.83 9.80 -1.00
N SER A 34 4.69 10.63 -0.45
CA SER A 34 5.85 11.15 -1.20
C SER A 34 6.83 10.02 -1.52
N ARG A 35 7.73 10.26 -2.47
CA ARG A 35 8.81 9.32 -2.77
C ARG A 35 9.68 8.96 -1.57
N SER A 36 9.99 9.93 -0.71
CA SER A 36 10.71 9.69 0.54
C SER A 36 9.87 8.94 1.58
N GLY A 37 8.55 9.17 1.60
CA GLY A 37 7.62 8.54 2.54
C GLY A 37 7.23 7.10 2.20
N LEU A 38 7.47 6.65 0.96
CA LEU A 38 7.07 5.31 0.50
C LEU A 38 7.68 4.19 1.36
N ARG A 39 9.00 4.20 1.53
CA ARG A 39 9.72 3.17 2.29
C ARG A 39 9.27 3.12 3.75
N LEU A 40 9.11 4.29 4.39
CA LEU A 40 8.64 4.39 5.77
C LEU A 40 7.20 3.89 5.94
N THR A 41 6.36 4.11 4.93
CA THR A 41 4.97 3.67 4.96
C THR A 41 4.87 2.16 4.78
N LEU A 42 5.59 1.59 3.81
CA LEU A 42 5.59 0.14 3.58
C LEU A 42 6.20 -0.64 4.77
N ALA A 43 7.16 -0.07 5.49
CA ALA A 43 7.73 -0.69 6.69
C ALA A 43 6.74 -0.83 7.86
N GLN A 44 5.64 -0.06 7.86
CA GLN A 44 4.58 -0.15 8.87
C GLN A 44 3.48 -1.13 8.47
N VAL A 45 3.54 -1.68 7.25
CA VAL A 45 2.58 -2.66 6.76
C VAL A 45 3.12 -4.06 7.05
N PRO A 46 2.29 -4.98 7.59
CA PRO A 46 2.68 -6.38 7.74
C PRO A 46 3.14 -7.00 6.41
N PRO A 47 3.97 -8.06 6.43
CA PRO A 47 4.39 -8.76 5.22
C PRO A 47 3.20 -9.12 4.33
N CYS A 48 3.23 -8.66 3.09
CA CYS A 48 2.19 -8.88 2.10
C CYS A 48 2.79 -8.85 0.69
N ARG A 49 1.99 -9.21 -0.31
CA ARG A 49 2.41 -9.14 -1.70
C ARG A 49 2.30 -7.70 -2.20
N VAL A 50 3.33 -7.22 -2.89
CA VAL A 50 3.27 -5.96 -3.64
C VAL A 50 3.05 -6.29 -5.12
N ALA A 51 2.13 -5.57 -5.77
CA ALA A 51 1.75 -5.79 -7.17
C ALA A 51 1.75 -4.48 -7.96
#